data_AF-A0A8C1NA82-F1
#
_entry.id   AF-A0A8C1NA82-F1
#
_cell.length_a   1.000
_cell.length_b   1.000
_cell.length_c   1.000
_cell.angle_alpha   90.00
_cell.angle_beta   90.00
_cell.angle_gamma   90.00
#
_symmetry.space_group_name_H-M   'P 1'
#
loop_
_entity.id
_entity.type
_entity.pdbx_description
1 polymer ?
#
loop_
_entity_poly.entity_id
_entity_poly.type
_entity_poly.pdbx_seq_one_letter_code
_entity_poly.pdbx_strand_id
1 'polypeptide(L)'
;MTSLPGSFEAEFLQTHNAYRRQHAAPPLTINKNLCRSAQAWAEHLLSIKTLKHSNKDYGENLYYAWSSANKKLTGHEAVESWYSEIKDYNFSRPGFSSKTGHFTQVVWKDTNEVGVGLATDGNTTFVVGQYLPAGNITNAGYFEKNVLPAGTKVDSKSTGTSE
;
A
#
# COMPACT_ATOMS: atom_id res chain seq x y z
N MET A 1 -10.49 19.56 1.81
CA MET A 1 -10.03 19.08 3.14
C MET A 1 -8.96 18.03 2.93
N THR A 2 -7.70 18.49 2.89
CA THR A 2 -6.45 17.71 2.93
C THR A 2 -6.24 17.12 4.33
N SER A 3 -5.54 15.99 4.44
CA SER A 3 -5.22 15.36 5.73
C SER A 3 -4.32 16.28 6.57
N LEU A 4 -4.43 16.19 7.90
CA LEU A 4 -3.62 16.99 8.81
C LEU A 4 -2.16 16.49 8.77
N PRO A 5 -1.16 17.39 8.69
CA PRO A 5 0.26 17.03 8.83
C PRO A 5 0.49 16.23 10.12
N GLY A 6 1.22 15.12 10.03
CA GLY A 6 1.50 14.23 11.17
C GLY A 6 0.34 13.29 11.58
N SER A 7 -0.74 13.22 10.79
CA SER A 7 -1.75 12.17 10.96
C SER A 7 -1.28 10.82 10.40
N PHE A 8 -1.83 9.73 10.92
CA PHE A 8 -1.55 8.37 10.43
C PHE A 8 -1.77 8.25 8.90
N GLU A 9 -2.86 8.83 8.38
CA GLU A 9 -3.16 8.85 6.95
C GLU A 9 -2.11 9.62 6.15
N ALA A 10 -1.63 10.77 6.66
CA ALA A 10 -0.59 11.55 6.01
C ALA A 10 0.75 10.79 5.97
N GLU A 11 1.17 10.19 7.09
CA GLU A 11 2.39 9.38 7.17
C GLU A 11 2.32 8.17 6.24
N PHE A 12 1.17 7.50 6.18
CA PHE A 12 0.92 6.36 5.31
C PHE A 12 1.07 6.73 3.83
N LEU A 13 0.44 7.83 3.39
CA LEU A 13 0.54 8.32 2.02
C LEU A 13 1.96 8.78 1.67
N GLN A 14 2.59 9.55 2.57
CA GLN A 14 3.94 10.05 2.37
C GLN A 14 4.95 8.91 2.24
N THR A 15 4.81 7.88 3.07
CA THR A 15 5.70 6.70 3.03
C THR A 15 5.51 5.91 1.73
N HIS A 16 4.27 5.68 1.28
CA HIS A 16 4.01 5.10 -0.04
C HIS A 16 4.71 5.88 -1.15
N ASN A 17 4.51 7.20 -1.18
CA ASN A 17 5.03 8.05 -2.23
C ASN A 17 6.56 8.18 -2.18
N ALA A 18 7.17 8.02 -1.01
CA ALA A 18 8.62 7.94 -0.86
C ALA A 18 9.18 6.68 -1.53
N TYR A 19 8.60 5.50 -1.31
CA TYR A 19 9.04 4.27 -1.98
C TYR A 19 8.69 4.27 -3.48
N ARG A 20 7.47 4.64 -3.85
CA ARG A 20 7.06 4.69 -5.27
C ARG A 20 7.98 5.54 -6.13
N ARG A 21 8.46 6.67 -5.59
CA ARG A 21 9.48 7.50 -6.25
C ARG A 21 10.78 6.75 -6.53
N GLN A 22 11.23 5.88 -5.63
CA GLN A 22 12.43 5.05 -5.84
C GLN A 22 12.25 4.08 -7.02
N HIS A 23 11.01 3.71 -7.33
CA HIS A 23 10.64 2.75 -8.37
C HIS A 23 10.07 3.41 -9.63
N ALA A 24 10.24 4.72 -9.81
CA ALA A 24 9.63 5.49 -10.91
C ALA A 24 8.11 5.29 -11.07
N ALA A 25 7.42 4.95 -9.98
CA ALA A 25 5.97 4.86 -9.92
C ALA A 25 5.39 6.25 -9.56
N PRO A 26 4.34 6.75 -10.26
CA PRO A 26 3.69 8.02 -9.93
C PRO A 26 3.18 8.05 -8.49
N PRO A 27 3.16 9.21 -7.81
CA PRO A 27 2.63 9.29 -6.45
C PRO A 27 1.14 8.95 -6.42
N LEU A 28 0.72 8.25 -5.36
CA LEU A 28 -0.68 8.01 -5.04
C LEU A 28 -1.34 9.27 -4.47
N THR A 29 -2.65 9.32 -4.61
CA THR A 29 -3.52 10.27 -3.91
C THR A 29 -4.44 9.53 -2.92
N ILE A 30 -4.86 10.22 -1.85
CA ILE A 30 -5.81 9.65 -0.89
C ILE A 30 -7.22 9.68 -1.47
N ASN A 31 -7.90 8.53 -1.42
CA ASN A 31 -9.31 8.40 -1.73
C ASN A 31 -10.12 8.14 -0.46
N LYS A 32 -11.01 9.08 -0.12
CA LYS A 32 -11.82 9.02 1.12
C LYS A 32 -12.82 7.87 1.15
N ASN A 33 -13.28 7.41 -0.02
CA ASN A 33 -14.18 6.25 -0.09
C ASN A 33 -13.41 4.98 0.25
N LEU A 34 -12.17 4.85 -0.26
CA LEU A 34 -11.26 3.78 0.14
C LEU A 34 -10.91 3.86 1.62
N CYS A 35 -10.64 5.04 2.19
CA CYS A 35 -10.39 5.15 3.64
C CYS A 35 -11.57 4.66 4.48
N ARG A 36 -12.81 5.05 4.13
CA ARG A 36 -14.01 4.57 4.84
C ARG A 36 -14.19 3.05 4.74
N SER A 37 -13.94 2.50 3.55
CA SER A 37 -14.00 1.06 3.30
C SER A 37 -12.92 0.30 4.09
N ALA A 38 -11.68 0.76 4.04
CA ALA A 38 -10.55 0.20 4.76
C ALA A 38 -10.74 0.30 6.28
N GLN A 39 -11.28 1.40 6.79
CA GLN A 39 -11.58 1.59 8.22
C GLN A 39 -12.63 0.60 8.70
N ALA A 40 -13.75 0.48 7.98
CA ALA A 40 -14.79 -0.50 8.31
C ALA A 40 -14.25 -1.94 8.28
N TRP A 41 -13.33 -2.24 7.35
CA TRP A 41 -12.69 -3.55 7.32
C TRP A 41 -11.72 -3.78 8.48
N ALA A 42 -10.89 -2.79 8.82
CA ALA A 42 -9.99 -2.88 9.97
C ALA A 42 -10.76 -3.15 11.28
N GLU A 43 -11.88 -2.47 11.48
CA GLU A 43 -12.79 -2.69 12.62
C GLU A 43 -13.38 -4.11 12.60
N HIS A 44 -13.78 -4.61 11.43
CA HIS A 44 -14.25 -5.98 11.28
C HIS A 44 -13.15 -6.99 11.66
N LEU A 45 -11.92 -6.84 11.13
CA LEU A 45 -10.79 -7.71 11.46
C LEU A 45 -10.47 -7.70 12.96
N LEU A 46 -10.54 -6.53 13.60
CA LEU A 46 -10.38 -6.40 15.05
C LEU A 46 -11.47 -7.14 15.81
N SER A 47 -12.73 -7.09 15.35
CA SER A 47 -13.86 -7.76 16.02
C SER A 47 -13.76 -9.29 15.97
N ILE A 48 -13.22 -9.86 14.89
CA ILE A 48 -13.07 -11.30 14.70
C ILE A 48 -11.67 -11.83 15.00
N LYS A 49 -10.71 -10.94 15.31
CA LYS A 49 -9.30 -11.25 15.59
C LYS A 49 -8.62 -12.13 14.53
N THR A 50 -8.96 -11.93 13.27
CA THR A 50 -8.49 -12.76 12.16
C THR A 50 -8.04 -11.89 11.00
N LEU A 51 -6.85 -12.14 10.47
CA LEU A 51 -6.34 -11.47 9.27
C LEU A 51 -6.93 -12.15 8.02
N LYS A 52 -7.79 -11.44 7.28
CA LYS A 52 -8.38 -11.93 6.04
C LYS A 52 -8.69 -10.77 5.10
N HIS A 53 -8.57 -11.00 3.80
CA HIS A 53 -8.86 -9.98 2.81
C HIS A 53 -10.36 -9.65 2.73
N SER A 54 -10.67 -8.41 2.38
CA SER A 54 -12.04 -8.00 2.08
C SER A 54 -12.46 -8.56 0.70
N ASN A 55 -13.72 -8.98 0.57
CA ASN A 55 -14.28 -9.45 -0.70
C ASN A 55 -14.66 -8.26 -1.61
N LYS A 56 -13.77 -7.27 -1.74
CA LYS A 56 -13.97 -6.04 -2.54
C LYS A 56 -13.04 -6.06 -3.74
N ASP A 57 -13.42 -5.37 -4.80
CA ASP A 57 -12.64 -5.27 -6.05
C ASP A 57 -11.49 -4.24 -5.96
N TYR A 58 -10.92 -4.06 -4.77
CA TYR A 58 -9.76 -3.20 -4.53
C TYR A 58 -8.50 -4.06 -4.41
N GLY A 59 -7.34 -3.50 -4.76
CA GLY A 59 -6.09 -4.05 -4.24
C GLY A 59 -6.09 -3.91 -2.72
N GLU A 60 -5.46 -4.81 -1.98
CA GLU A 60 -5.49 -4.76 -0.52
C GLU A 60 -4.21 -5.29 0.12
N ASN A 61 -3.65 -4.50 1.05
CA ASN A 61 -2.62 -4.95 1.98
C ASN A 61 -3.16 -4.93 3.40
N LEU A 62 -2.81 -5.95 4.17
CA LEU A 62 -3.18 -6.07 5.56
C LEU A 62 -1.94 -6.09 6.44
N TYR A 63 -2.05 -5.48 7.61
CA TYR A 63 -1.01 -5.54 8.63
C TYR A 63 -1.65 -5.86 9.97
N TYR A 64 -0.94 -6.66 10.75
CA TYR A 64 -1.33 -7.07 12.09
C TYR A 64 -0.16 -6.89 13.04
N ALA A 65 -0.46 -6.34 14.21
CA ALA A 65 0.46 -6.29 15.33
C ALA A 65 -0.26 -6.61 16.64
N TRP A 66 0.48 -7.25 17.55
CA TRP A 66 0.08 -7.40 18.93
C TRP A 66 1.23 -6.97 19.84
N SER A 67 0.92 -6.20 20.88
CA SER A 67 1.87 -5.82 21.91
C SER A 67 1.18 -5.69 23.26
N SER A 68 1.88 -6.05 24.34
CA SER A 68 1.47 -5.73 25.71
C SER A 68 1.84 -4.30 26.12
N ALA A 69 2.69 -3.63 25.33
CA ALA A 69 3.02 -2.23 25.51
C ALA A 69 2.07 -1.36 24.68
N ASN A 70 1.59 -0.26 25.26
CA ASN A 70 0.79 0.73 24.54
C ASN A 70 1.68 1.52 23.57
N LYS A 71 1.96 0.93 22.41
CA LYS A 71 2.72 1.57 21.33
C LYS A 71 1.73 2.03 20.26
N LYS A 72 1.73 3.34 20.01
CA LYS A 72 0.98 3.92 18.91
C LYS A 72 1.68 3.59 17.58
N LEU A 73 1.01 2.80 16.74
CA LEU A 73 1.48 2.51 15.39
C LEU A 73 1.39 3.76 14.50
N THR A 74 2.44 4.00 13.73
CA THR A 74 2.52 5.09 12.73
C THR A 74 2.13 4.60 11.35
N GLY A 75 1.74 5.53 10.47
CA GLY A 75 1.46 5.19 9.07
C GLY A 75 2.70 4.66 8.35
N HIS A 76 3.88 5.13 8.76
CA HIS A 76 5.17 4.68 8.25
C HIS A 76 5.44 3.19 8.54
N GLU A 77 5.24 2.74 9.79
CA GLU A 77 5.57 1.37 10.21
C GLU A 77 4.83 0.29 9.41
N ALA A 78 3.55 0.50 9.10
CA ALA A 78 2.78 -0.46 8.30
C ALA A 78 3.33 -0.56 6.86
N VAL A 79 3.65 0.58 6.24
CA VAL A 79 4.11 0.63 4.85
C VAL A 79 5.54 0.14 4.71
N GLU A 80 6.43 0.48 5.66
CA GLU A 80 7.79 -0.08 5.72
C GLU A 80 7.74 -1.61 5.85
N SER A 81 6.86 -2.14 6.71
CA SER A 81 6.68 -3.59 6.83
C SER A 81 6.32 -4.24 5.49
N TRP A 82 5.37 -3.66 4.75
CA TRP A 82 4.97 -4.15 3.43
C TRP A 82 6.06 -4.01 2.37
N TYR A 83 6.76 -2.87 2.36
CA TYR A 83 7.83 -2.60 1.42
C TYR A 83 9.04 -3.52 1.65
N SER A 84 9.32 -3.90 2.91
CA SER A 84 10.48 -4.73 3.27
C SER A 84 10.52 -6.10 2.57
N GLU A 85 9.39 -6.56 2.03
CA GLU A 85 9.30 -7.75 1.18
C GLU A 85 10.10 -7.63 -0.13
N ILE A 86 10.52 -6.43 -0.53
CA ILE A 86 11.42 -6.21 -1.68
C ILE A 86 12.66 -7.09 -1.64
N LYS A 87 13.17 -7.40 -0.43
CA LYS A 87 14.34 -8.28 -0.23
C LYS A 87 14.13 -9.70 -0.78
N ASP A 88 12.88 -10.13 -0.90
CA ASP A 88 12.47 -11.45 -1.38
C ASP A 88 12.00 -11.41 -2.85
N TYR A 89 11.91 -10.23 -3.48
CA TYR A 89 11.44 -10.06 -4.85
C TYR A 89 12.56 -10.25 -5.88
N ASN A 90 12.32 -11.10 -6.88
CA ASN A 90 13.26 -11.35 -7.97
C ASN A 90 12.84 -10.59 -9.24
N PHE A 91 13.47 -9.44 -9.49
CA PHE A 91 13.19 -8.62 -10.68
C PHE A 91 13.53 -9.32 -12.01
N SER A 92 14.44 -10.30 -12.01
CA SER A 92 14.73 -11.12 -13.21
C SER A 92 13.69 -12.19 -13.50
N ARG A 93 12.78 -12.44 -12.55
CA ARG A 93 11.66 -13.39 -12.66
C ARG A 93 10.39 -12.74 -12.09
N PRO A 94 9.89 -11.66 -12.71
CA PRO A 94 8.79 -10.87 -12.16
C PRO A 94 7.51 -11.70 -12.12
N GLY A 95 6.76 -11.57 -11.02
CA GLY A 95 5.49 -12.27 -10.85
C GLY A 95 4.95 -12.17 -9.44
N PHE A 96 3.78 -12.78 -9.22
CA PHE A 96 3.17 -12.86 -7.91
C PHE A 96 3.84 -13.93 -7.05
N SER A 97 4.01 -13.62 -5.76
CA SER A 97 4.36 -14.57 -4.70
C SER A 97 3.70 -14.08 -3.42
N SER A 98 3.25 -15.02 -2.57
CA SER A 98 2.68 -14.69 -1.26
C SER A 98 3.66 -13.99 -0.31
N LYS A 99 4.97 -14.03 -0.60
CA LYS A 99 6.01 -13.35 0.18
C LYS A 99 6.27 -11.91 -0.25
N THR A 100 5.77 -11.49 -1.41
CA THR A 100 6.10 -10.20 -2.04
C THR A 100 4.88 -9.42 -2.49
N GLY A 101 3.68 -9.93 -2.19
CA GLY A 101 2.41 -9.37 -2.62
C GLY A 101 2.19 -7.97 -2.06
N HIS A 102 2.64 -7.70 -0.83
CA HIS A 102 2.46 -6.38 -0.23
C HIS A 102 3.40 -5.36 -0.87
N PHE A 103 4.69 -5.70 -1.03
CA PHE A 103 5.66 -4.84 -1.71
C PHE A 103 5.19 -4.49 -3.12
N THR A 104 4.82 -5.50 -3.90
CA THR A 104 4.41 -5.32 -5.30
C THR A 104 3.19 -4.42 -5.42
N GLN A 105 2.23 -4.49 -4.50
CA GLN A 105 1.10 -3.56 -4.45
C GLN A 105 1.50 -2.13 -4.07
N VAL A 106 2.42 -1.94 -3.12
CA VAL A 106 2.92 -0.61 -2.71
C VAL A 106 3.50 0.14 -3.91
N VAL A 107 4.33 -0.53 -4.71
CA VAL A 107 5.05 0.09 -5.84
C VAL A 107 4.34 -0.06 -7.19
N TRP A 108 3.16 -0.68 -7.23
CA TRP A 108 2.45 -0.96 -8.48
C TRP A 108 2.18 0.32 -9.28
N LYS A 109 2.85 0.48 -10.43
CA LYS A 109 2.89 1.72 -11.20
C LYS A 109 1.50 2.25 -11.59
N ASP A 110 0.61 1.37 -12.07
CA ASP A 110 -0.71 1.75 -12.59
C ASP A 110 -1.74 2.04 -11.47
N THR A 111 -1.41 1.79 -10.20
CA THR A 111 -2.24 2.19 -9.05
C THR A 111 -2.16 3.70 -8.86
N ASN A 112 -3.29 4.38 -8.67
CA ASN A 112 -3.37 5.85 -8.61
C ASN A 112 -3.87 6.38 -7.25
N GLU A 113 -4.73 5.62 -6.59
CA GLU A 113 -5.41 6.02 -5.38
C GLU A 113 -5.20 4.98 -4.28
N VAL A 114 -5.15 5.46 -3.04
CA VAL A 114 -5.09 4.60 -1.86
C VAL A 114 -5.99 5.14 -0.76
N GLY A 115 -6.54 4.25 0.05
CA GLY A 115 -7.18 4.58 1.32
C GLY A 115 -6.67 3.67 2.42
N VAL A 116 -6.75 4.14 3.66
CA VAL A 116 -6.24 3.42 4.82
C VAL A 116 -7.23 3.44 5.97
N GLY A 117 -7.28 2.33 6.71
CA GLY A 117 -8.00 2.20 7.97
C GLY A 117 -7.12 1.57 9.05
N LEU A 118 -7.31 1.99 10.29
CA LEU A 118 -6.65 1.43 11.47
C LEU A 118 -7.68 1.18 12.57
N ALA A 119 -7.65 -0.02 13.14
CA ALA A 119 -8.46 -0.37 14.31
C ALA A 119 -7.57 -1.02 15.38
N THR A 120 -7.75 -0.61 16.63
CA THR A 120 -7.02 -1.17 17.78
C THR A 120 -7.87 -1.25 19.03
N ASP A 121 -7.60 -2.24 19.89
CA ASP A 121 -8.14 -2.35 21.25
C ASP A 121 -7.11 -2.01 22.33
N GLY A 122 -5.98 -1.39 21.95
CA GLY A 122 -4.86 -1.04 22.82
C GLY A 122 -3.72 -2.06 22.82
N ASN A 123 -4.02 -3.34 22.57
CA ASN A 123 -3.00 -4.40 22.47
C ASN A 123 -2.89 -4.96 21.05
N THR A 124 -4.02 -5.14 20.38
CA THR A 124 -4.13 -5.67 19.03
C THR A 124 -4.35 -4.52 18.07
N THR A 125 -3.65 -4.50 16.94
CA THR A 125 -3.82 -3.50 15.90
C THR A 125 -3.95 -4.18 14.54
N PHE A 126 -4.94 -3.75 13.76
CA PHE A 126 -5.08 -4.06 12.35
C PHE A 126 -4.98 -2.79 11.52
N VAL A 127 -4.23 -2.85 10.42
CA VAL A 127 -4.21 -1.81 9.38
C VAL A 127 -4.59 -2.43 8.06
N VAL A 128 -5.44 -1.72 7.32
CA VAL A 128 -5.91 -2.11 5.99
C VAL A 128 -5.56 -0.98 5.04
N GLY A 129 -4.81 -1.27 3.98
CA GLY A 129 -4.58 -0.37 2.85
C GLY A 129 -5.33 -0.88 1.63
N GLN A 130 -6.19 -0.06 1.02
CA GLN A 130 -6.95 -0.40 -0.18
C GLN A 130 -6.54 0.48 -1.36
N TYR A 131 -6.37 -0.13 -2.53
CA TYR A 131 -5.73 0.48 -3.70
C TYR A 131 -6.65 0.46 -4.92
N LEU A 132 -6.64 1.54 -5.70
CA LEU A 132 -7.41 1.66 -6.93
C LEU A 132 -6.60 2.34 -8.06
N PRO A 133 -6.55 1.75 -9.28
CA PRO A 133 -6.88 0.36 -9.60
C PRO A 133 -6.11 -0.66 -8.75
N ALA A 134 -6.62 -1.90 -8.68
CA ALA A 134 -5.93 -2.98 -7.98
C ALA A 134 -4.59 -3.32 -8.66
N GLY A 135 -3.58 -3.62 -7.86
CA GLY A 135 -2.31 -4.17 -8.31
C GLY A 135 -2.34 -5.70 -8.38
N ASN A 136 -1.15 -6.30 -8.52
CA ASN A 136 -0.95 -7.75 -8.47
C ASN A 136 -1.74 -8.55 -9.52
N ILE A 137 -2.08 -7.92 -10.64
CA ILE A 137 -2.72 -8.59 -11.78
C ILE A 137 -1.72 -9.57 -12.41
N THR A 138 -2.09 -10.85 -12.49
CA THR A 138 -1.20 -11.96 -12.87
C THR A 138 -1.09 -12.21 -14.37
N ASN A 139 -1.72 -11.36 -15.19
CA ASN A 139 -1.58 -11.40 -16.64
C ASN A 139 -0.11 -11.23 -17.05
N ALA A 140 0.30 -11.94 -18.11
CA ALA A 140 1.67 -11.89 -18.61
C ALA A 140 2.14 -10.46 -18.87
N GLY A 141 3.35 -10.13 -18.39
CA GLY A 141 3.98 -8.81 -18.55
C GLY A 141 3.50 -7.71 -17.59
N TYR A 142 2.42 -7.91 -16.82
CA TYR A 142 1.91 -6.87 -15.92
C TYR A 142 2.88 -6.54 -14.78
N PHE A 143 3.49 -7.55 -14.17
CA PHE A 143 4.49 -7.33 -13.11
C PHE A 143 5.73 -6.59 -13.62
N GLU A 144 6.25 -6.96 -14.79
CA GLU A 144 7.41 -6.27 -15.38
C GLU A 144 7.11 -4.81 -15.69
N LYS A 145 5.89 -4.51 -16.19
CA LYS A 145 5.44 -3.14 -16.44
C LYS A 145 5.26 -2.31 -15.17
N ASN A 146 4.79 -2.94 -14.08
CA ASN A 146 4.31 -2.24 -12.90
C ASN A 146 5.23 -2.27 -11.68
N VAL A 147 6.18 -3.20 -11.62
CA VAL A 147 7.09 -3.39 -10.49
C VAL A 147 8.52 -3.20 -10.98
N LEU A 148 8.90 -1.94 -11.14
CA LEU A 148 10.22 -1.57 -11.68
C LEU A 148 11.30 -1.69 -10.59
N PRO A 149 12.57 -1.94 -10.91
CA PRO A 149 13.65 -1.91 -9.93
C PRO A 149 13.82 -0.54 -9.26
N ALA A 150 14.32 -0.53 -8.02
CA ALA A 150 14.70 0.72 -7.35
C ALA A 150 15.85 1.41 -8.13
N GLY A 151 15.79 2.74 -8.24
CA GLY A 151 16.73 3.54 -9.04
C GLY A 151 16.36 3.66 -10.52
N THR A 152 15.22 3.10 -10.95
CA THR A 152 14.70 3.31 -12.30
C THR A 152 14.49 4.81 -12.53
N LYS A 153 14.97 5.33 -13.68
CA LYS A 153 14.82 6.74 -14.03
C LYS A 153 13.41 6.99 -14.56
N VAL A 154 12.82 8.11 -14.17
CA VAL A 154 11.56 8.58 -14.76
C VAL A 154 11.87 9.13 -16.15
N ASP A 155 11.31 8.52 -17.20
CA ASP A 155 11.46 9.03 -18.56
C ASP A 155 10.69 10.36 -18.68
N SER A 156 11.43 11.45 -18.86
CA SER A 156 10.91 12.82 -18.96
C SER A 156 10.13 13.12 -20.25
N LYS A 157 9.83 12.11 -21.07
CA LYS A 157 9.20 12.26 -22.40
C LYS A 157 7.67 12.12 -22.44
N SER A 158 6.98 11.87 -21.32
CA SER A 158 5.50 11.74 -21.33
C SER A 158 4.71 12.93 -20.79
N THR A 159 5.35 14.02 -20.37
CA THR A 159 4.67 15.27 -20.03
C THR A 159 4.72 16.23 -21.23
N GLY A 160 4.09 15.84 -22.33
CA GLY A 160 3.76 16.75 -23.43
C GLY A 160 2.36 17.29 -23.18
N THR A 161 2.25 18.42 -22.50
CA THR A 161 1.06 19.28 -22.60
C THR A 161 1.02 19.82 -24.02
N SER A 162 0.01 19.40 -24.79
CA SER A 162 -0.41 20.10 -26.00
C SER A 162 -0.83 21.52 -25.61
N GLU A 163 -0.24 22.49 -26.32
CA GLU A 163 -0.64 23.91 -26.34
C GLU A 163 -2.12 24.10 -26.71
#